data_AF-A0A392N7U1-F1
#
_entry.id   AF-A0A392N7U1-F1
#
_cell.length_a   1.000
_cell.length_b   1.000
_cell.length_c   1.000
_cell.angle_alpha   90.00
_cell.angle_beta   90.00
_cell.angle_gamma   90.00
#
_symmetry.space_group_name_H-M   'P 1'
#
loop_
_entity.id
_entity.type
_entity.pdbx_description
1 polymer ?
#
loop_
_entity_poly.entity_id
_entity_poly.type
_entity_poly.pdbx_seq_one_letter_code
_entity_poly.pdbx_strand_id
1 'polypeptide(L)'
;MDSPTTVLDSPHVKTIKHLRRLLCYDVDDLLEQVSDFTTFAEDLQAYSWRLTNKEQRFMEAVMHLQGELASDAPFIEAVENAHSCHHEMVSTIFDQTMNLKENMQVHEELLNLAFAEEEAVSHRIKVLEDELKILHKKREEFHLSNKDEISRLLAKRRSMARLEAKTKSMGDDLKRINEDLGTSKKCKRALEDLQTKALEAAQDL
;
A
#
# COMPACT_ATOMS: atom_id res chain seq x y z
N MET A 1 -17.63 97.15 20.11
CA MET A 1 -18.45 95.99 19.71
C MET A 1 -17.95 95.60 18.33
N ASP A 2 -16.84 94.86 18.30
CA ASP A 2 -16.22 94.42 17.05
C ASP A 2 -16.93 93.15 16.59
N SER A 3 -17.60 93.25 15.44
CA SER A 3 -18.21 92.08 14.78
C SER A 3 -17.10 91.25 14.15
N PRO A 4 -17.01 89.93 14.40
CA PRO A 4 -16.01 89.10 13.74
C PRO A 4 -16.39 88.96 12.26
N THR A 5 -15.60 89.57 11.38
CA THR A 5 -15.68 89.32 9.94
C THR A 5 -15.04 87.96 9.68
N THR A 6 -15.80 86.88 9.79
CA THR A 6 -15.42 85.62 9.15
C THR A 6 -15.53 85.85 7.65
N VAL A 7 -14.44 86.30 7.04
CA VAL A 7 -14.28 86.33 5.58
C VAL A 7 -14.42 84.88 5.13
N LEU A 8 -15.61 84.51 4.65
CA LEU A 8 -15.81 83.22 4.01
C LEU A 8 -14.86 83.19 2.80
N ASP A 9 -13.84 82.34 2.87
CA ASP A 9 -12.98 82.05 1.73
C ASP A 9 -13.85 81.81 0.49
N SER A 10 -13.53 82.53 -0.59
CA SER A 10 -14.25 82.41 -1.85
C SER A 10 -14.22 80.94 -2.33
N PRO A 11 -15.30 80.42 -2.94
CA PRO A 11 -15.41 78.99 -3.29
C PRO A 11 -14.18 78.40 -4.00
N HIS A 12 -13.61 79.11 -4.98
CA HIS A 12 -12.39 78.70 -5.70
C HIS A 12 -11.14 78.57 -4.81
N VAL A 13 -11.01 79.38 -3.76
CA VAL A 13 -9.89 79.31 -2.79
C VAL A 13 -9.98 78.01 -1.98
N LYS A 14 -11.19 77.53 -1.67
CA LYS A 14 -11.41 76.25 -1.01
C LYS A 14 -11.08 75.09 -1.94
N THR A 15 -11.44 75.16 -3.21
CA THR A 15 -11.08 74.18 -4.25
C THR A 15 -9.57 74.07 -4.42
N ILE A 16 -8.86 75.21 -4.51
CA ILE A 16 -7.39 75.23 -4.58
C ILE A 16 -6.75 74.59 -3.34
N LYS A 17 -7.29 74.86 -2.13
CA LYS A 17 -6.80 74.23 -0.91
C LYS A 17 -7.00 72.71 -0.92
N HIS A 18 -8.10 72.20 -1.47
CA HIS A 18 -8.35 70.75 -1.59
C HIS A 18 -7.44 70.10 -2.62
N LEU A 19 -7.33 70.68 -3.83
CA LEU A 19 -6.39 70.20 -4.86
C LEU A 19 -4.96 70.17 -4.34
N ARG A 20 -4.52 71.19 -3.61
CA ARG A 20 -3.18 71.19 -2.99
C ARG A 20 -2.97 70.08 -1.97
N ARG A 21 -4.01 69.66 -1.25
CA ARG A 21 -3.92 68.52 -0.32
C ARG A 21 -3.85 67.20 -1.08
N LEU A 22 -4.67 67.04 -2.11
CA LEU A 22 -4.65 65.86 -2.98
C LEU A 22 -3.27 65.70 -3.65
N LEU A 23 -2.68 66.80 -4.13
CA LEU A 23 -1.32 66.82 -4.71
C LEU A 23 -0.19 66.56 -3.69
N CYS A 24 -0.49 66.48 -2.39
CA CYS A 24 0.48 66.07 -1.38
C CYS A 24 0.45 64.56 -1.11
N TYR A 25 -0.54 63.83 -1.64
CA TYR A 25 -0.52 62.37 -1.65
C TYR A 25 0.56 61.85 -2.60
N ASP A 26 0.98 60.60 -2.40
CA ASP A 26 1.77 59.92 -3.41
C ASP A 26 0.92 59.58 -4.65
N VAL A 27 1.57 59.07 -5.69
CA VAL A 27 0.90 58.83 -6.97
C VAL A 27 -0.16 57.74 -6.84
N ASP A 28 0.06 56.72 -6.00
CA ASP A 28 -0.86 55.60 -5.82
C ASP A 28 -2.13 56.04 -5.07
N ASP A 29 -1.95 56.77 -3.97
CA ASP A 29 -3.03 57.41 -3.21
C ASP A 29 -3.82 58.42 -4.06
N LEU A 30 -3.15 59.09 -5.00
CA LEU A 30 -3.78 60.02 -5.95
C LEU A 30 -4.56 59.29 -7.04
N LEU A 31 -4.06 58.14 -7.53
CA LEU A 31 -4.74 57.26 -8.48
C LEU A 31 -6.06 56.70 -7.90
N GLU A 32 -6.07 56.34 -6.61
CA GLU A 32 -7.30 55.93 -5.91
C GLU A 32 -8.33 57.07 -5.79
N GLN A 33 -7.88 58.33 -5.80
CA GLN A 33 -8.70 59.53 -5.64
C GLN A 33 -8.95 60.30 -6.95
N VAL A 34 -8.76 59.67 -8.12
CA VAL A 34 -8.89 60.34 -9.45
C VAL A 34 -10.28 60.95 -9.66
N SER A 35 -11.34 60.34 -9.13
CA SER A 35 -12.70 60.88 -9.22
C SER A 35 -12.85 62.22 -8.48
N ASP A 36 -12.30 62.28 -7.26
CA ASP A 36 -12.36 63.46 -6.40
C ASP A 36 -11.46 64.56 -6.97
N PHE A 37 -10.25 64.18 -7.41
CA PHE A 37 -9.32 65.08 -8.07
C PHE A 37 -9.91 65.70 -9.34
N THR A 38 -10.57 64.89 -10.18
CA THR A 38 -11.24 65.35 -11.40
C THR A 38 -12.37 66.34 -11.08
N THR A 39 -13.21 66.01 -10.09
CA THR A 39 -14.31 66.89 -9.66
C THR A 39 -13.80 68.26 -9.22
N PHE A 40 -12.73 68.31 -8.40
CA PHE A 40 -12.16 69.58 -7.96
C PHE A 40 -11.42 70.33 -9.08
N ALA A 41 -10.83 69.64 -10.05
CA ALA A 41 -10.19 70.25 -11.21
C ALA A 41 -11.21 70.97 -12.11
N GLU A 42 -12.34 70.31 -12.39
CA GLU A 42 -13.47 70.87 -13.15
C GLU A 42 -14.11 72.07 -12.41
N ASP A 43 -14.31 71.95 -11.10
CA ASP A 43 -14.79 73.04 -10.25
C ASP A 43 -13.87 74.26 -10.32
N LEU A 44 -12.55 74.05 -10.29
CA LEU A 44 -11.58 75.14 -10.39
C LEU A 44 -11.63 75.80 -11.78
N GLN A 45 -11.77 75.00 -12.85
CA GLN A 45 -11.89 75.48 -14.22
C GLN A 45 -13.14 76.34 -14.43
N ALA A 46 -14.27 75.97 -13.80
CA ALA A 46 -15.50 76.77 -13.82
C ALA A 46 -15.32 78.18 -13.22
N TYR A 47 -14.31 78.38 -12.37
CA TYR A 47 -13.94 79.68 -11.79
C TYR A 47 -12.81 80.41 -12.53
N SER A 48 -12.38 79.94 -13.71
CA SER A 48 -11.26 80.51 -14.49
C SER A 48 -11.26 82.04 -14.64
N TRP A 49 -12.43 82.65 -14.87
CA TRP A 49 -12.57 84.11 -15.02
C TRP A 49 -12.28 84.93 -13.74
N ARG A 50 -12.19 84.29 -12.57
CA ARG A 50 -11.89 84.94 -11.27
C ARG A 50 -10.47 84.70 -10.79
N LEU A 51 -9.71 83.84 -11.46
CA LEU A 51 -8.38 83.43 -11.01
C LEU A 51 -7.35 84.54 -11.25
N THR A 52 -6.42 84.70 -10.31
CA THR A 52 -5.21 85.49 -10.55
C THR A 52 -4.29 84.78 -11.54
N ASN A 53 -3.33 85.48 -12.14
CA ASN A 53 -2.35 84.87 -13.05
C ASN A 53 -1.59 83.65 -12.46
N LYS A 54 -1.38 83.63 -11.14
CA LYS A 54 -0.72 82.48 -10.47
C LYS A 54 -1.66 81.29 -10.33
N GLU A 55 -2.91 81.53 -9.97
CA GLU A 55 -3.94 80.50 -9.84
C GLU A 55 -4.36 79.94 -11.20
N GLN A 56 -4.35 80.77 -12.24
CA GLN A 56 -4.57 80.36 -13.62
C GLN A 56 -3.50 79.35 -14.09
N ARG A 57 -2.21 79.63 -13.84
CA ARG A 57 -1.12 78.68 -14.13
C ARG A 57 -1.23 77.38 -13.32
N PHE A 58 -1.68 77.49 -12.07
CA PHE A 58 -1.95 76.32 -11.24
C PHE A 58 -3.10 75.47 -11.79
N MET A 59 -4.20 76.11 -12.20
CA MET A 59 -5.33 75.44 -12.86
C MET A 59 -4.88 74.76 -14.16
N GLU A 60 -4.09 75.43 -15.01
CA GLU A 60 -3.55 74.82 -16.25
C GLU A 60 -2.73 73.56 -15.97
N ALA A 61 -1.87 73.58 -14.94
CA ALA A 61 -1.10 72.42 -14.52
C ALA A 61 -1.98 71.29 -13.95
N VAL A 62 -2.98 71.63 -13.13
CA VAL A 62 -3.95 70.66 -12.59
C VAL A 62 -4.77 70.01 -13.71
N MET A 63 -5.24 70.79 -14.69
CA MET A 63 -6.00 70.27 -15.83
C MET A 63 -5.15 69.35 -16.70
N HIS A 64 -3.87 69.69 -16.91
CA HIS A 64 -2.95 68.79 -17.62
C HIS A 64 -2.78 67.47 -16.87
N LEU A 65 -2.50 67.53 -15.55
CA LEU A 65 -2.34 66.33 -14.74
C LEU A 65 -3.64 65.50 -14.69
N GLN A 66 -4.80 66.15 -14.59
CA GLN A 66 -6.10 65.48 -14.63
C GLN A 66 -6.30 64.74 -15.96
N GLY A 67 -5.92 65.34 -17.09
CA GLY A 67 -5.99 64.69 -18.40
C GLY A 67 -5.13 63.43 -18.49
N GLU A 68 -3.90 63.49 -17.97
CA GLU A 68 -3.00 62.32 -17.90
C GLU A 68 -3.57 61.26 -16.94
N LEU A 69 -4.00 61.65 -15.74
CA LEU A 69 -4.58 60.72 -14.76
C LEU A 69 -5.86 60.05 -15.28
N ALA A 70 -6.73 60.78 -15.98
CA ALA A 70 -7.95 60.21 -16.55
C ALA A 70 -7.68 59.23 -17.70
N SER A 71 -6.58 59.42 -18.44
CA SER A 71 -6.11 58.48 -19.47
C SER A 71 -5.45 57.25 -18.86
N ASP A 72 -4.55 57.47 -17.91
CA ASP A 72 -3.60 56.44 -17.49
C ASP A 72 -4.10 55.63 -16.29
N ALA A 73 -4.93 56.19 -15.40
CA ALA A 73 -5.43 55.46 -14.23
C ALA A 73 -6.19 54.17 -14.59
N PRO A 74 -7.14 54.15 -15.55
CA PRO A 74 -7.81 52.91 -15.94
C PRO A 74 -6.85 51.88 -16.54
N PHE A 75 -5.80 52.34 -17.24
CA PHE A 75 -4.78 51.46 -17.81
C PHE A 75 -3.89 50.85 -16.72
N ILE A 76 -3.40 51.68 -15.78
CA ILE A 76 -2.57 51.25 -14.64
C ILE A 76 -3.34 50.23 -13.80
N GLU A 77 -4.57 50.55 -13.40
CA GLU A 77 -5.42 49.64 -12.62
C GLU A 77 -5.64 48.31 -13.37
N ALA A 78 -5.95 48.35 -14.66
CA ALA A 78 -6.16 47.14 -15.45
C ALA A 78 -4.90 46.27 -15.53
N VAL A 79 -3.72 46.89 -15.71
CA VAL A 79 -2.43 46.17 -15.79
C VAL A 79 -2.04 45.58 -14.44
N GLU A 80 -2.17 46.33 -13.35
CA GLU A 80 -1.81 45.87 -12.01
C GLU A 80 -2.73 44.75 -11.53
N ASN A 81 -4.03 44.88 -11.75
CA ASN A 81 -5.00 43.83 -11.46
C ASN A 81 -4.72 42.56 -12.28
N ALA A 82 -4.44 42.71 -13.58
CA ALA A 82 -4.07 41.59 -14.44
C ALA A 82 -2.77 40.93 -13.98
N HIS A 83 -1.75 41.73 -13.63
CA HIS A 83 -0.47 41.22 -13.12
C HIS A 83 -0.66 40.45 -11.82
N SER A 84 -1.41 41.01 -10.85
CA SER A 84 -1.71 40.37 -9.58
C SER A 84 -2.44 39.04 -9.77
N CYS A 85 -3.51 39.04 -10.58
CA CYS A 85 -4.27 37.84 -10.91
C CYS A 85 -3.41 36.77 -11.60
N HIS A 86 -2.62 37.15 -12.62
CA HIS A 86 -1.73 36.22 -13.30
C HIS A 86 -0.63 35.68 -12.38
N HIS A 87 -0.09 36.50 -11.49
CA HIS A 87 0.93 36.07 -10.54
C HIS A 87 0.40 34.99 -9.58
N GLU A 88 -0.81 35.17 -9.06
CA GLU A 88 -1.48 34.18 -8.21
C GLU A 88 -1.75 32.87 -8.97
N MET A 89 -2.26 32.98 -10.21
CA MET A 89 -2.49 31.80 -11.06
C MET A 89 -1.21 31.05 -11.37
N VAL A 90 -0.13 31.76 -11.74
CA VAL A 90 1.17 31.15 -12.04
C VAL A 90 1.75 30.47 -10.81
N SER A 91 1.65 31.10 -9.64
CA SER A 91 2.11 30.50 -8.38
C SER A 91 1.35 29.22 -8.06
N THR A 92 0.02 29.24 -8.21
CA THR A 92 -0.83 28.05 -8.00
C THR A 92 -0.47 26.91 -8.97
N ILE A 93 -0.30 27.21 -10.26
CA ILE A 93 0.07 26.21 -11.27
C ILE A 93 1.47 25.66 -10.99
N PHE A 94 2.39 26.50 -10.54
CA PHE A 94 3.74 26.08 -10.16
C PHE A 94 3.71 25.08 -9.01
N ASP A 95 2.98 25.38 -7.93
CA ASP A 95 2.83 24.49 -6.78
C ASP A 95 2.18 23.16 -7.17
N GLN A 96 1.11 23.21 -7.99
CA GLN A 96 0.48 22.01 -8.54
C GLN A 96 1.44 21.17 -9.38
N THR A 97 2.26 21.82 -10.21
CA THR A 97 3.26 21.15 -11.05
C THR A 97 4.32 20.46 -10.21
N MET A 98 4.81 21.12 -9.16
CA MET A 98 5.80 20.54 -8.25
C MET A 98 5.22 19.35 -7.49
N ASN A 99 4.01 19.49 -6.94
CA ASN A 99 3.32 18.40 -6.25
C ASN A 99 3.09 17.18 -7.17
N LEU A 100 2.68 17.42 -8.42
CA LEU A 100 2.48 16.34 -9.40
C LEU A 100 3.79 15.61 -9.71
N LYS A 101 4.91 16.34 -9.85
CA LYS A 101 6.24 15.73 -10.05
C LYS A 101 6.65 14.84 -8.88
N GLU A 102 6.46 15.31 -7.66
CA GLU A 102 6.76 14.52 -6.45
C GLU A 102 5.89 13.25 -6.39
N ASN A 103 4.58 13.36 -6.65
CA ASN A 103 3.69 12.20 -6.71
C ASN A 103 4.11 11.20 -7.78
N MET A 104 4.50 11.67 -8.97
CA MET A 104 4.99 10.81 -10.04
C MET A 104 6.25 10.05 -9.60
N GLN A 105 7.21 10.75 -8.99
CA GLN A 105 8.44 10.12 -8.49
C GLN A 105 8.13 9.04 -7.45
N VAL A 106 7.24 9.31 -6.48
CA VAL A 106 6.83 8.33 -5.47
C VAL A 106 6.16 7.11 -6.12
N HIS A 107 5.32 7.33 -7.13
CA HIS A 107 4.69 6.23 -7.87
C HIS A 107 5.70 5.37 -8.64
N GLU A 108 6.71 5.98 -9.26
CA GLU A 108 7.80 5.26 -9.92
C GLU A 108 8.60 4.40 -8.93
N GLU A 109 8.93 4.93 -7.74
CA GLU A 109 9.63 4.20 -6.69
C GLU A 109 8.80 3.02 -6.15
N LEU A 110 7.50 3.23 -5.92
CA LEU A 110 6.58 2.17 -5.49
C LEU A 110 6.46 1.06 -6.54
N LEU A 111 6.42 1.43 -7.82
CA LEU A 111 6.35 0.46 -8.91
C LEU A 111 7.63 -0.38 -9.00
N ASN A 112 8.80 0.26 -8.84
CA ASN A 112 10.08 -0.45 -8.79
C ASN A 112 10.13 -1.45 -7.62
N LEU A 113 9.63 -1.06 -6.45
CA LEU A 113 9.55 -1.97 -5.30
C LEU A 113 8.60 -3.16 -5.56
N ALA A 114 7.44 -2.89 -6.16
CA ALA A 114 6.48 -3.94 -6.51
C ALA A 114 7.06 -4.95 -7.51
N PHE A 115 7.82 -4.49 -8.52
CA PHE A 115 8.51 -5.40 -9.44
C PHE A 115 9.57 -6.26 -8.74
N ALA A 116 10.36 -5.67 -7.84
CA ALA A 116 11.35 -6.43 -7.07
C ALA A 116 10.69 -7.50 -6.16
N GLU A 117 9.53 -7.16 -5.57
CA GLU A 117 8.75 -8.12 -4.78
C GLU A 117 8.15 -9.23 -5.65
N GLU A 118 7.59 -8.90 -6.81
CA GLU A 118 7.07 -9.88 -7.78
C GLU A 118 8.14 -10.88 -8.20
N GLU A 119 9.36 -10.40 -8.49
CA GLU A 119 10.49 -11.25 -8.84
C GLU A 119 10.91 -12.16 -7.66
N ALA A 120 10.94 -11.62 -6.43
CA ALA A 120 11.24 -12.41 -5.24
C ALA A 120 10.19 -13.51 -4.99
N VAL A 121 8.90 -13.19 -5.15
CA VAL A 121 7.80 -14.16 -5.04
C VAL A 121 7.91 -15.23 -6.12
N SER A 122 8.20 -14.84 -7.36
CA SER A 122 8.39 -15.78 -8.49
C SER A 122 9.53 -16.76 -8.21
N HIS A 123 10.65 -16.28 -7.69
CA HIS A 123 11.75 -17.14 -7.25
C HIS A 123 11.32 -18.11 -6.13
N ARG A 124 10.55 -17.63 -5.16
CA ARG A 124 10.07 -18.47 -4.05
C ARG A 124 9.11 -19.56 -4.51
N ILE A 125 8.23 -19.25 -5.45
CA ILE A 125 7.32 -20.24 -6.07
C ILE A 125 8.14 -21.36 -6.70
N LYS A 126 9.14 -21.02 -7.52
CA LYS A 126 10.00 -22.01 -8.20
C LYS A 126 10.71 -22.94 -7.21
N VAL A 127 11.25 -22.40 -6.12
CA VAL A 127 11.89 -23.20 -5.07
C VAL A 127 10.90 -24.20 -4.45
N LEU A 128 9.68 -23.75 -4.15
CA LEU A 128 8.64 -24.62 -3.59
C LEU A 128 8.18 -25.71 -4.57
N GLU A 129 8.09 -25.40 -5.87
CA GLU A 129 7.78 -26.38 -6.91
C GLU A 129 8.86 -27.48 -6.98
N ASP A 130 10.14 -27.11 -6.89
CA ASP A 130 11.26 -28.06 -6.88
C ASP A 130 11.25 -28.95 -5.62
N GLU A 131 10.99 -28.36 -4.45
CA GLU A 131 10.83 -29.11 -3.18
C GLU A 131 9.67 -30.11 -3.26
N LEU A 132 8.52 -29.67 -3.80
CA LEU A 132 7.33 -30.49 -3.97
C LEU A 132 7.60 -31.68 -4.91
N LYS A 133 8.36 -31.45 -5.99
CA LYS A 133 8.79 -32.52 -6.90
C LYS A 133 9.66 -33.57 -6.20
N ILE A 134 10.58 -33.15 -5.34
CA ILE A 134 11.40 -34.06 -4.53
C ILE A 134 10.53 -34.89 -3.57
N LEU A 135 9.58 -34.24 -2.89
CA LEU A 135 8.67 -34.92 -1.96
C LEU A 135 7.79 -35.96 -2.67
N HIS A 136 7.28 -35.64 -3.87
CA HIS A 136 6.55 -36.61 -4.68
C HIS A 136 7.39 -37.84 -5.01
N LYS A 137 8.66 -37.65 -5.43
CA LYS A 137 9.55 -38.77 -5.72
C LYS A 137 9.75 -39.68 -4.49
N LYS A 138 10.03 -39.09 -3.32
CA LYS A 138 10.19 -39.84 -2.07
C LYS A 138 8.93 -40.62 -1.69
N ARG A 139 7.75 -40.04 -1.90
CA ARG A 139 6.47 -40.72 -1.65
C ARG A 139 6.33 -41.97 -2.51
N GLU A 140 6.63 -41.89 -3.80
CA GLU A 140 6.56 -43.04 -4.71
C GLU A 140 7.58 -44.14 -4.33
N GLU A 141 8.80 -43.74 -3.95
CA GLU A 141 9.82 -44.67 -3.45
C GLU A 141 9.35 -45.41 -2.19
N PHE A 142 8.76 -44.70 -1.23
CA PHE A 142 8.17 -45.32 -0.04
C PHE A 142 6.98 -46.22 -0.36
N HIS A 143 6.12 -45.81 -1.28
CA HIS A 143 4.97 -46.61 -1.69
C HIS A 143 5.42 -47.97 -2.27
N LEU A 144 6.42 -47.96 -3.15
CA LEU A 144 6.99 -49.17 -3.74
C LEU A 144 7.64 -50.05 -2.66
N SER A 145 8.50 -49.47 -1.82
CA SER A 145 9.17 -50.20 -0.72
C SER A 145 8.16 -50.86 0.23
N ASN A 146 7.10 -50.15 0.60
CA ASN A 146 6.05 -50.69 1.48
C ASN A 146 5.28 -51.83 0.81
N LYS A 147 4.95 -51.70 -0.47
CA LYS A 147 4.29 -52.76 -1.25
C LYS A 147 5.13 -54.05 -1.26
N ASP A 148 6.45 -53.92 -1.43
CA ASP A 148 7.37 -55.06 -1.42
C ASP A 148 7.46 -55.72 -0.04
N GLU A 149 7.56 -54.93 1.03
CA GLU A 149 7.63 -55.45 2.40
C GLU A 149 6.31 -56.15 2.80
N ILE A 150 5.16 -55.56 2.46
CA ILE A 150 3.86 -56.20 2.66
C ILE A 150 3.79 -57.53 1.91
N SER A 151 4.28 -57.58 0.67
CA SER A 151 4.30 -58.81 -0.13
C SER A 151 5.17 -59.89 0.53
N ARG A 152 6.36 -59.52 1.03
CA ARG A 152 7.23 -60.43 1.80
C ARG A 152 6.57 -60.93 3.07
N LEU A 153 5.91 -60.05 3.83
CA LEU A 153 5.22 -60.40 5.06
C LEU A 153 4.05 -61.37 4.79
N LEU A 154 3.27 -61.13 3.74
CA LEU A 154 2.19 -62.04 3.33
C LEU A 154 2.72 -63.42 2.93
N ALA A 155 3.84 -63.49 2.21
CA ALA A 155 4.49 -64.75 1.88
C ALA A 155 4.94 -65.52 3.14
N LYS A 156 5.56 -64.83 4.11
CA LYS A 156 5.93 -65.41 5.42
C LYS A 156 4.72 -65.93 6.18
N ARG A 157 3.62 -65.16 6.25
CA ARG A 157 2.36 -65.60 6.90
C ARG A 157 1.80 -66.87 6.26
N ARG A 158 1.81 -66.98 4.93
CA ARG A 158 1.37 -68.21 4.24
C ARG A 158 2.25 -69.41 4.59
N SER A 159 3.57 -69.23 4.66
CA SER A 159 4.49 -70.30 5.07
C SER A 159 4.30 -70.71 6.52
N MET A 160 4.07 -69.76 7.42
CA MET A 160 3.76 -70.02 8.83
C MET A 160 2.49 -70.87 8.97
N ALA A 161 1.39 -70.49 8.31
CA ALA A 161 0.15 -71.26 8.33
C ALA A 161 0.33 -72.71 7.85
N ARG A 162 1.17 -72.94 6.83
CA ARG A 162 1.51 -74.30 6.36
C ARG A 162 2.29 -75.09 7.42
N LEU A 163 3.25 -74.46 8.09
CA LEU A 163 4.02 -75.10 9.16
C LEU A 163 3.14 -75.43 10.36
N GLU A 164 2.24 -74.53 10.77
CA GLU A 164 1.29 -74.78 11.86
C GLU A 164 0.37 -75.99 11.56
N ALA A 165 -0.16 -76.07 10.34
CA ALA A 165 -0.96 -77.21 9.91
C ALA A 165 -0.16 -78.53 9.96
N LYS A 166 1.10 -78.51 9.51
CA LYS A 166 1.99 -79.68 9.55
C LYS A 166 2.34 -80.08 10.98
N THR A 167 2.66 -79.12 11.85
CA THR A 167 2.94 -79.35 13.28
C THR A 167 1.74 -80.00 13.96
N LYS A 168 0.52 -79.54 13.67
CA LYS A 168 -0.70 -80.15 14.21
C LYS A 168 -0.85 -81.61 13.75
N SER A 169 -0.72 -81.88 12.45
CA SER A 169 -0.80 -83.25 11.91
C SER A 169 0.24 -84.18 12.53
N MET A 170 1.51 -83.74 12.61
CA MET A 170 2.57 -84.53 13.22
C MET A 170 2.36 -84.73 14.72
N GLY A 171 1.78 -83.75 15.41
CA GLY A 171 1.37 -83.89 16.81
C GLY A 171 0.30 -84.96 17.00
N ASP A 172 -0.70 -85.00 16.12
CA ASP A 172 -1.75 -86.03 16.12
C ASP A 172 -1.16 -87.42 15.83
N ASP A 173 -0.24 -87.53 14.88
CA ASP A 173 0.49 -88.78 14.59
C ASP A 173 1.31 -89.28 15.78
N LEU A 174 2.05 -88.38 16.43
CA LEU A 174 2.86 -88.70 17.60
C LEU A 174 2.00 -89.19 18.78
N LYS A 175 0.81 -88.59 18.96
CA LYS A 175 -0.14 -89.04 19.97
C LYS A 175 -0.56 -90.50 19.72
N ARG A 176 -0.93 -90.86 18.49
CA ARG A 176 -1.27 -92.25 18.11
C ARG A 176 -0.11 -93.21 18.35
N ILE A 177 1.10 -92.86 17.89
CA ILE A 177 2.30 -93.70 18.10
C ILE A 177 2.56 -93.94 19.58
N ASN A 178 2.37 -92.94 20.43
CA ASN A 178 2.55 -93.09 21.88
C ASN A 178 1.51 -94.04 22.50
N GLU A 179 0.26 -94.01 22.04
CA GLU A 179 -0.79 -94.96 22.45
C GLU A 179 -0.42 -96.39 22.03
N ASP A 180 0.03 -96.59 20.78
CA ASP A 180 0.51 -97.88 20.26
C ASP A 180 1.73 -98.38 21.03
N LEU A 181 2.70 -97.51 21.34
CA LEU A 181 3.87 -97.84 22.13
C LEU A 181 3.48 -98.29 23.55
N GLY A 182 2.49 -97.64 24.16
CA GLY A 182 1.93 -98.06 25.44
C GLY A 182 1.33 -99.46 25.38
N THR A 183 0.58 -99.75 24.32
CA THR A 183 -0.01 -101.08 24.07
C THR A 183 1.07 -102.14 23.82
N SER A 184 2.05 -101.83 22.97
CA SER A 184 3.20 -102.70 22.68
C SER A 184 3.98 -103.07 23.95
N LYS A 185 4.24 -102.10 24.85
CA LYS A 185 4.86 -102.37 26.15
C LYS A 185 4.05 -103.33 27.02
N LYS A 186 2.71 -103.22 27.03
CA LYS A 186 1.84 -104.16 27.75
C LYS A 186 1.92 -105.56 27.14
N CYS A 187 1.85 -105.67 25.82
CA CYS A 187 2.00 -106.95 25.11
C CYS A 187 3.37 -107.59 25.41
N LYS A 188 4.45 -106.80 25.42
CA LYS A 188 5.80 -107.29 25.75
C LYS A 188 5.85 -107.88 27.15
N ARG A 189 5.30 -107.21 28.17
CA ARG A 189 5.25 -107.73 29.54
C ARG A 189 4.46 -109.04 29.62
N ALA A 190 3.31 -109.12 28.94
CA ALA A 190 2.53 -110.36 28.92
C ALA A 190 3.31 -111.53 28.29
N LEU A 191 4.12 -111.28 27.26
CA LEU A 191 5.02 -112.29 26.69
C LEU A 191 6.15 -112.68 27.65
N GLU A 192 6.75 -111.71 28.35
CA GLU A 192 7.77 -111.96 29.39
C GLU A 192 7.19 -112.81 30.54
N ASP A 193 5.95 -112.55 30.97
CA ASP A 193 5.24 -113.35 31.98
C ASP A 193 4.97 -114.78 31.49
N LEU A 194 4.52 -114.93 30.23
CA LEU A 194 4.31 -116.25 29.61
C LEU A 194 5.63 -117.03 29.48
N GLN A 195 6.73 -116.35 29.11
CA GLN A 195 8.06 -116.95 29.04
C GLN A 195 8.52 -117.44 30.43
N THR A 196 8.30 -116.64 31.47
CA THR A 196 8.64 -117.00 32.86
C THR A 196 7.88 -118.27 33.29
N LYS A 197 6.56 -118.32 33.06
CA LYS A 197 5.74 -119.51 33.35
C LYS A 197 6.20 -120.75 32.57
N ALA A 198 6.58 -120.58 31.31
CA ALA A 198 7.09 -121.69 30.49
C ALA A 198 8.45 -122.21 31.01
N LEU A 199 9.31 -121.32 31.51
CA LEU A 199 10.58 -121.69 32.15
C LEU A 199 10.36 -122.43 33.47
N GLU A 200 9.42 -121.99 34.30
CA GLU A 200 9.05 -122.68 35.56
C GLU A 200 8.52 -124.10 35.28
N ALA A 201 7.57 -124.25 34.36
CA ALA A 201 7.01 -125.56 34.00
C ALA A 201 8.05 -126.52 33.39
N ALA A 202 9.13 -126.00 32.79
CA ALA A 202 10.22 -126.80 32.25
C ALA A 202 11.20 -127.30 33.32
N GLN A 203 11.20 -126.72 34.54
CA GLN A 203 12.03 -127.16 35.67
C GLN A 203 11.41 -128.33 36.45
N ASP A 204 10.10 -128.56 36.30
CA ASP A 204 9.36 -129.69 36.89
C ASP A 204 9.38 -130.96 36.02
N LEU A 205 10.19 -130.96 34.93
CA LEU A 205 10.48 -132.09 34.05
C LEU A 205 11.87 -132.69 34.36
#